data_AF-A0A2V6MRU5-F1
#
_entry.id   AF-A0A2V6MRU5-F1
#
_cell.length_a   1.000
_cell.length_b   1.000
_cell.length_c   1.000
_cell.angle_alpha   90.00
_cell.angle_beta   90.00
_cell.angle_gamma   90.00
#
_symmetry.space_group_name_H-M   'P 1'
#
loop_
_entity.id
_entity.type
_entity.pdbx_description
1 polymer ?
#
loop_
_entity_poly.entity_id
_entity_poly.type
_entity_poly.pdbx_seq_one_letter_code
_entity_poly.pdbx_strand_id
1 'polypeptide(L)'
;MKKQKAVFQQTIVVLLAIFSLTTPTFASSHQDAPLVVLDPAANTTDVYAFVDQDGDKKNLVVALGVYPFEEPGIGPNKFNFDNSVLYEIHVALGKDVAAGLPTISYQFQFTSRTKNRNTTLYNYTGVIQHVDDAAQNFVQSYTVTKVDHRPGHNRTVLGSGVVPPNNQGFVTPFYNRNNNGENPAKEGVATEDKLDRYTKEAIKHLNNGYVSFAGQRDDGFYADIRAIFDLLQLKNPGKDNQGGFNIHVMGLEIPIAELGGDHQVVGVYASTSRREFRIFSDNGNQNVGEWVQVARQGNPLFNEGLVAIADKDRYSRTSPSEDGTLFRKYAENPELAALINSILLGGSKPGITHNRTDIAAIY
;
A
#
# COMPACT_ATOMS: atom_id res chain seq x y z
N MET A 1 17.19 -73.82 18.77
CA MET A 1 16.53 -73.03 17.71
C MET A 1 16.31 -71.61 18.21
N LYS A 2 16.85 -70.64 17.45
CA LYS A 2 16.98 -69.21 17.74
C LYS A 2 15.61 -68.51 17.73
N LYS A 3 15.34 -67.62 18.70
CA LYS A 3 14.42 -66.49 18.51
C LYS A 3 15.24 -65.20 18.65
N GLN A 4 15.49 -64.54 17.52
CA GLN A 4 16.07 -63.22 17.44
C GLN A 4 15.14 -62.21 18.12
N LYS A 5 15.66 -61.42 19.07
CA LYS A 5 15.02 -60.17 19.49
C LYS A 5 15.45 -59.09 18.50
N ALA A 6 14.52 -58.58 17.71
CA ALA A 6 14.73 -57.39 16.92
C ALA A 6 14.72 -56.18 17.86
N VAL A 7 15.83 -55.46 17.94
CA VAL A 7 15.93 -54.14 18.57
C VAL A 7 15.41 -53.14 17.54
N PHE A 8 14.25 -52.54 17.80
CA PHE A 8 13.76 -51.42 17.02
C PHE A 8 14.43 -50.15 17.57
N GLN A 9 15.48 -49.68 16.89
CA GLN A 9 15.98 -48.32 17.09
C GLN A 9 14.93 -47.35 16.52
N GLN A 10 14.25 -46.61 17.40
CA GLN A 10 13.46 -45.45 17.00
C GLN A 10 14.43 -44.33 16.62
N THR A 11 14.69 -44.18 15.32
CA THR A 11 15.32 -42.98 14.78
C THR A 11 14.29 -41.85 14.87
N ILE A 12 14.49 -40.92 15.80
CA ILE A 12 13.76 -39.64 15.81
C ILE A 12 14.26 -38.86 14.60
N VAL A 13 13.47 -38.83 13.54
CA VAL A 13 13.65 -37.87 12.44
C VAL A 13 13.03 -36.55 12.92
N VAL A 14 13.87 -35.61 13.36
CA VAL A 14 13.47 -34.22 13.51
C VAL A 14 13.36 -33.65 12.10
N LEU A 15 12.14 -33.65 11.55
CA LEU A 15 11.82 -32.88 10.36
C LEU A 15 11.85 -31.39 10.78
N LEU A 16 12.94 -30.68 10.48
CA LEU A 16 12.93 -29.22 10.45
C LEU A 16 12.03 -28.80 9.29
N ALA A 17 10.76 -28.59 9.57
CA ALA A 17 9.88 -27.84 8.68
C ALA A 17 10.36 -26.39 8.69
N ILE A 18 10.99 -25.97 7.59
CA ILE A 18 11.18 -24.55 7.27
C ILE A 18 9.77 -23.99 7.06
N PHE A 19 9.17 -23.49 8.13
CA PHE A 19 8.00 -22.62 8.01
C PHE A 19 8.50 -21.33 7.37
N SER A 20 8.18 -21.13 6.10
CA SER A 20 8.04 -19.78 5.56
C SER A 20 7.06 -19.06 6.48
N LEU A 21 7.58 -18.16 7.32
CA LEU A 21 6.77 -17.25 8.13
C LEU A 21 6.04 -16.33 7.14
N THR A 22 4.86 -16.75 6.70
CA THR A 22 3.88 -15.83 6.12
C THR A 22 3.46 -14.92 7.28
N THR A 23 4.04 -13.73 7.36
CA THR A 23 3.52 -12.69 8.24
C THR A 23 2.08 -12.41 7.79
N PRO A 24 1.08 -12.52 8.68
CA PRO A 24 -0.28 -12.13 8.30
C PRO A 24 -0.25 -10.67 7.85
N THR A 25 -0.60 -10.42 6.59
CA THR A 25 -0.89 -9.08 6.10
C THR A 25 -2.15 -8.62 6.84
N PHE A 26 -2.01 -7.62 7.69
CA PHE A 26 -3.15 -7.00 8.34
C PHE A 26 -3.93 -6.18 7.30
N ALA A 27 -5.23 -6.05 7.54
CA ALA A 27 -6.25 -5.64 6.58
C ALA A 27 -6.48 -4.12 6.52
N SER A 28 -7.07 -3.56 5.46
CA SER A 28 -7.61 -2.19 5.42
C SER A 28 -8.82 -2.17 4.50
N SER A 29 -9.94 -1.52 4.82
CA SER A 29 -11.06 -1.38 3.86
C SER A 29 -10.86 -0.28 2.85
N HIS A 30 -9.79 0.49 2.99
CA HIS A 30 -9.43 1.56 2.08
C HIS A 30 -10.38 2.77 2.12
N GLN A 31 -11.13 2.96 3.21
CA GLN A 31 -12.02 4.11 3.43
C GLN A 31 -12.03 4.50 4.91
N ASP A 32 -10.84 4.70 5.45
CA ASP A 32 -10.60 4.60 6.89
C ASP A 32 -11.09 5.80 7.70
N ALA A 33 -11.37 6.94 7.04
CA ALA A 33 -11.84 8.17 7.68
C ALA A 33 -12.81 8.98 6.80
N PRO A 34 -13.82 9.67 7.39
CA PRO A 34 -14.84 10.39 6.63
C PRO A 34 -14.33 11.40 5.60
N LEU A 35 -13.28 12.17 5.91
CA LEU A 35 -12.81 13.23 5.02
C LEU A 35 -11.99 12.69 3.85
N VAL A 36 -11.20 11.64 4.07
CA VAL A 36 -10.32 11.10 3.01
C VAL A 36 -11.11 10.34 1.94
N VAL A 37 -12.28 9.79 2.28
CA VAL A 37 -13.18 9.14 1.30
C VAL A 37 -13.65 10.11 0.21
N LEU A 38 -13.65 11.42 0.49
CA LEU A 38 -13.98 12.47 -0.49
C LEU A 38 -12.79 12.85 -1.40
N ASP A 39 -11.60 12.29 -1.17
CA ASP A 39 -10.38 12.52 -1.93
C ASP A 39 -9.71 11.20 -2.34
N PRO A 40 -10.27 10.47 -3.33
CA PRO A 40 -9.81 9.12 -3.69
C PRO A 40 -8.31 9.04 -4.00
N ALA A 41 -7.76 10.01 -4.72
CA ALA A 41 -6.35 10.00 -5.11
C ALA A 41 -5.38 10.21 -3.94
N ALA A 42 -5.84 10.75 -2.80
CA ALA A 42 -5.08 10.83 -1.55
C ALA A 42 -5.51 9.74 -0.55
N ASN A 43 -6.54 8.96 -0.84
CA ASN A 43 -7.02 7.93 0.05
C ASN A 43 -6.08 6.72 0.02
N THR A 44 -5.35 6.53 1.12
CA THR A 44 -4.41 5.43 1.29
C THR A 44 -5.15 4.13 1.49
N THR A 45 -4.64 3.08 0.86
CA THR A 45 -5.17 1.73 1.04
C THR A 45 -4.35 0.98 2.09
N ASP A 46 -3.13 0.62 1.72
CA ASP A 46 -2.20 -0.15 2.52
C ASP A 46 -0.77 0.37 2.37
N VAL A 47 0.05 0.08 3.39
CA VAL A 47 1.50 0.20 3.31
C VAL A 47 2.12 -1.18 3.51
N TYR A 48 3.06 -1.53 2.65
CA TYR A 48 3.76 -2.81 2.68
C TYR A 48 5.24 -2.57 2.93
N ALA A 49 5.86 -3.45 3.72
CA ALA A 49 7.29 -3.46 3.95
C ALA A 49 7.78 -4.91 4.13
N PHE A 50 8.72 -5.33 3.30
CA PHE A 50 9.34 -6.65 3.40
C PHE A 50 10.77 -6.61 2.85
N VAL A 51 11.60 -7.58 3.24
CA VAL A 51 12.96 -7.70 2.70
C VAL A 51 12.92 -8.61 1.49
N ASP A 52 13.52 -8.15 0.40
CA ASP A 52 13.84 -8.97 -0.77
C ASP A 52 15.35 -9.25 -0.82
N GLN A 53 15.71 -10.45 -1.26
CA GLN A 53 17.09 -10.88 -1.39
C GLN A 53 17.31 -11.60 -2.72
N ASP A 54 18.11 -10.97 -3.58
CA ASP A 54 18.61 -11.56 -4.82
C ASP A 54 20.13 -11.75 -4.74
N GLY A 55 20.55 -13.00 -4.53
CA GLY A 55 21.94 -13.35 -4.25
C GLY A 55 22.45 -12.65 -2.99
N ASP A 56 23.53 -11.86 -3.15
CA ASP A 56 24.15 -11.09 -2.07
C ASP A 56 23.52 -9.69 -1.89
N LYS A 57 22.59 -9.29 -2.78
CA LYS A 57 21.89 -8.01 -2.66
C LYS A 57 20.64 -8.18 -1.81
N LYS A 58 20.49 -7.31 -0.82
CA LYS A 58 19.30 -7.22 0.02
C LYS A 58 18.72 -5.82 -0.04
N ASN A 59 17.42 -5.75 -0.26
CA ASN A 59 16.66 -4.52 -0.31
C ASN A 59 15.50 -4.58 0.69
N LEU A 60 15.21 -3.45 1.33
CA LEU A 60 13.90 -3.24 1.93
C LEU A 60 12.97 -2.79 0.80
N VAL A 61 11.98 -3.63 0.48
CA VAL A 61 10.90 -3.28 -0.44
C VAL A 61 9.80 -2.62 0.36
N VAL A 62 9.46 -1.39 0.00
CA VAL A 62 8.31 -0.67 0.55
C VAL A 62 7.32 -0.34 -0.54
N ALA A 63 6.03 -0.36 -0.22
CA ALA A 63 4.99 0.08 -1.14
C ALA A 63 3.86 0.83 -0.43
N LEU A 64 3.26 1.77 -1.13
CA LEU A 64 2.04 2.49 -0.73
C LEU A 64 0.99 2.30 -1.81
N GLY A 65 -0.18 1.80 -1.41
CA GLY A 65 -1.39 1.80 -2.22
C GLY A 65 -2.26 3.03 -1.93
N VAL A 66 -2.89 3.57 -2.97
CA VAL A 66 -3.83 4.69 -2.91
C VAL A 66 -4.94 4.48 -3.94
N TYR A 67 -5.98 5.32 -3.88
CA TYR A 67 -7.05 5.35 -4.88
C TYR A 67 -7.79 4.00 -4.94
N PRO A 68 -8.60 3.70 -3.91
CA PRO A 68 -9.27 2.41 -3.81
C PRO A 68 -10.41 2.23 -4.82
N PHE A 69 -10.76 0.97 -5.05
CA PHE A 69 -11.95 0.54 -5.78
C PHE A 69 -11.98 0.99 -7.25
N GLU A 70 -10.84 0.84 -7.93
CA GLU A 70 -10.74 1.20 -9.34
C GLU A 70 -11.33 0.10 -10.23
N GLU A 71 -12.61 0.29 -10.54
CA GLU A 71 -13.36 -0.60 -11.43
C GLU A 71 -12.75 -0.65 -12.84
N PRO A 72 -12.43 -1.85 -13.36
CA PRO A 72 -12.02 -2.02 -14.74
C PRO A 72 -13.10 -1.56 -15.74
N GLY A 73 -12.69 -0.97 -16.87
CA GLY A 73 -13.59 -0.79 -18.02
C GLY A 73 -14.64 0.33 -17.93
N ILE A 74 -14.57 1.26 -16.97
CA ILE A 74 -15.55 2.35 -16.80
C ILE A 74 -15.42 3.53 -17.79
N GLY A 75 -14.77 3.36 -18.94
CA GLY A 75 -14.65 4.37 -20.01
C GLY A 75 -13.29 5.06 -20.03
N PRO A 76 -13.15 6.34 -20.46
CA PRO A 76 -11.86 7.04 -20.42
C PRO A 76 -11.47 7.31 -18.96
N ASN A 77 -10.93 6.30 -18.28
CA ASN A 77 -10.76 6.27 -16.82
C ASN A 77 -9.93 7.43 -16.29
N LYS A 78 -10.35 7.96 -15.13
CA LYS A 78 -9.70 9.07 -14.42
C LYS A 78 -8.85 8.61 -13.23
N PHE A 79 -8.56 7.31 -13.14
CA PHE A 79 -7.69 6.74 -12.12
C PHE A 79 -6.26 7.16 -12.45
N ASN A 80 -5.84 8.28 -11.92
CA ASN A 80 -4.51 8.84 -12.15
C ASN A 80 -3.95 9.23 -10.80
N PHE A 81 -2.65 9.10 -10.61
CA PHE A 81 -1.99 9.80 -9.53
C PHE A 81 -2.25 11.30 -9.66
N ASP A 82 -2.56 11.98 -8.57
CA ASP A 82 -2.87 13.40 -8.61
C ASP A 82 -1.58 14.21 -8.45
N ASN A 83 -1.27 15.06 -9.43
CA ASN A 83 -0.09 15.96 -9.41
C ASN A 83 -0.04 16.89 -8.19
N SER A 84 -1.16 17.05 -7.47
CA SER A 84 -1.28 17.93 -6.31
C SER A 84 -1.32 17.20 -4.97
N VAL A 85 -1.11 15.89 -4.96
CA VAL A 85 -0.82 15.11 -3.75
C VAL A 85 0.69 14.93 -3.63
N LEU A 86 1.21 15.13 -2.43
CA LEU A 86 2.53 14.65 -2.04
C LEU A 86 2.35 13.28 -1.40
N TYR A 87 2.87 12.24 -2.05
CA TYR A 87 2.85 10.88 -1.55
C TYR A 87 4.18 10.56 -0.87
N GLU A 88 4.15 10.06 0.36
CA GLU A 88 5.37 9.78 1.13
C GLU A 88 5.32 8.40 1.77
N ILE A 89 6.44 7.67 1.66
CA ILE A 89 6.72 6.49 2.47
C ILE A 89 7.82 6.88 3.46
N HIS A 90 7.59 6.61 4.73
CA HIS A 90 8.46 7.00 5.84
C HIS A 90 9.13 5.79 6.45
N VAL A 91 10.42 5.91 6.74
CA VAL A 91 11.25 4.88 7.39
C VAL A 91 11.85 5.47 8.66
N ALA A 92 11.54 4.85 9.80
CA ALA A 92 12.10 5.16 11.11
C ALA A 92 13.22 4.17 11.44
N LEU A 93 14.35 4.69 11.96
CA LEU A 93 15.53 3.92 12.32
C LEU A 93 15.94 4.18 13.78
N GLY A 94 16.56 3.18 14.42
CA GLY A 94 17.10 3.32 15.76
C GLY A 94 16.08 3.85 16.78
N LYS A 95 16.41 4.95 17.46
CA LYS A 95 15.55 5.57 18.48
C LYS A 95 14.25 6.15 17.91
N ASP A 96 14.22 6.48 16.62
CA ASP A 96 13.06 7.14 16.00
C ASP A 96 11.90 6.15 15.82
N VAL A 97 12.19 4.84 15.76
CA VAL A 97 11.19 3.76 15.73
C VAL A 97 10.26 3.86 16.94
N ALA A 98 10.83 3.88 18.14
CA ALA A 98 10.07 3.98 19.39
C ALA A 98 9.44 5.38 19.60
N ALA A 99 9.95 6.40 18.93
CA ALA A 99 9.39 7.75 18.99
C ALA A 99 8.26 7.97 17.97
N GLY A 100 8.02 7.04 17.05
CA GLY A 100 7.08 7.22 15.94
C GLY A 100 7.47 8.36 15.00
N LEU A 101 8.78 8.62 14.83
CA LEU A 101 9.30 9.70 14.00
C LEU A 101 9.97 9.14 12.74
N PRO A 102 9.81 9.79 11.57
CA PRO A 102 10.53 9.38 10.38
C PRO A 102 12.01 9.80 10.46
N THR A 103 12.93 8.86 10.26
CA THR A 103 14.35 9.19 10.03
C THR A 103 14.56 9.60 8.56
N ILE A 104 13.90 8.89 7.64
CA ILE A 104 13.97 9.12 6.19
C ILE A 104 12.55 9.09 5.61
N SER A 105 12.22 10.01 4.69
CA SER A 105 11.03 9.94 3.85
C SER A 105 11.41 9.78 2.38
N TYR A 106 10.61 9.03 1.63
CA TYR A 106 10.69 8.88 0.19
C TYR A 106 9.44 9.49 -0.44
N GLN A 107 9.63 10.59 -1.16
CA GLN A 107 8.56 11.39 -1.76
C GLN A 107 8.37 11.00 -3.21
N PHE A 108 7.15 10.65 -3.60
CA PHE A 108 6.71 10.50 -4.98
C PHE A 108 5.91 11.73 -5.39
N GLN A 109 6.36 12.43 -6.43
CA GLN A 109 5.67 13.57 -7.00
C GLN A 109 5.41 13.34 -8.48
N PHE A 110 4.15 13.45 -8.88
CA PHE A 110 3.68 13.11 -10.22
C PHE A 110 3.47 14.35 -11.08
N THR A 111 3.73 14.19 -12.38
CA THR A 111 3.41 15.16 -13.41
C THR A 111 2.67 14.46 -14.53
N SER A 112 1.66 15.13 -15.08
CA SER A 112 0.78 14.59 -16.12
C SER A 112 0.79 15.46 -17.36
N ARG A 113 0.72 14.84 -18.55
CA ARG A 113 0.53 15.55 -19.82
C ARG A 113 -0.35 14.76 -20.78
N THR A 114 -1.09 15.48 -21.61
CA THR A 114 -1.85 14.94 -22.74
C THR A 114 -1.14 15.31 -24.05
N LYS A 115 -0.82 14.33 -24.90
CA LYS A 115 -0.08 14.52 -26.16
C LYS A 115 -0.90 15.26 -27.21
N ASN A 116 -2.09 14.75 -27.51
CA ASN A 116 -3.04 15.33 -28.44
C ASN A 116 -4.27 15.82 -27.68
N ARG A 117 -4.43 17.15 -27.61
CA ARG A 117 -5.60 17.79 -26.98
C ARG A 117 -6.75 18.04 -27.96
N ASN A 118 -6.53 17.83 -29.26
CA ASN A 118 -7.51 18.04 -30.33
C ASN A 118 -8.29 16.75 -30.66
N THR A 119 -8.72 16.04 -29.62
CA THR A 119 -9.49 14.79 -29.73
C THR A 119 -10.33 14.59 -28.47
N THR A 120 -11.45 13.86 -28.59
CA THR A 120 -12.25 13.42 -27.43
C THR A 120 -11.61 12.24 -26.71
N LEU A 121 -10.62 11.60 -27.33
CA LEU A 121 -9.91 10.44 -26.80
C LEU A 121 -8.87 10.87 -25.76
N TYR A 122 -9.28 10.95 -24.49
CA TYR A 122 -8.44 11.51 -23.42
C TYR A 122 -7.20 10.65 -23.12
N ASN A 123 -7.38 9.37 -22.81
CA ASN A 123 -6.27 8.50 -22.36
C ASN A 123 -5.53 7.80 -23.49
N TYR A 124 -6.23 7.43 -24.55
CA TYR A 124 -5.69 6.57 -25.60
C TYR A 124 -6.29 6.88 -26.97
N THR A 125 -5.46 6.97 -28.00
CA THR A 125 -5.84 7.19 -29.40
C THR A 125 -5.75 5.92 -30.26
N GLY A 126 -5.37 4.79 -29.66
CA GLY A 126 -5.25 3.47 -30.30
C GLY A 126 -4.89 2.39 -29.28
N VAL A 127 -4.55 1.19 -29.76
CA VAL A 127 -4.04 0.11 -28.91
C VAL A 127 -2.60 0.41 -28.53
N ILE A 128 -2.32 0.50 -27.23
CA ILE A 128 -0.99 0.82 -26.69
C ILE A 128 -0.10 -0.41 -26.83
N GLN A 129 1.01 -0.26 -27.53
CA GLN A 129 2.04 -1.28 -27.68
C GLN A 129 3.15 -1.14 -26.66
N HIS A 130 3.50 0.08 -26.28
CA HIS A 130 4.57 0.40 -25.32
C HIS A 130 4.15 1.56 -24.41
N VAL A 131 4.72 1.61 -23.21
CA VAL A 131 4.55 2.74 -22.30
C VAL A 131 5.04 4.03 -22.97
N ASP A 132 4.25 5.10 -22.89
CA ASP A 132 4.46 6.40 -23.52
C ASP A 132 4.51 6.37 -25.07
N ASP A 133 3.96 5.35 -25.74
CA ASP A 133 3.87 5.34 -27.20
C ASP A 133 2.85 6.36 -27.76
N ALA A 134 2.77 6.50 -29.09
CA ALA A 134 1.88 7.47 -29.72
C ALA A 134 0.37 7.21 -29.44
N ALA A 135 -0.01 5.98 -29.12
CA ALA A 135 -1.38 5.60 -28.80
C ALA A 135 -1.75 5.94 -27.35
N GLN A 136 -0.78 6.00 -26.42
CA GLN A 136 -1.02 6.45 -25.04
C GLN A 136 -1.07 7.99 -24.98
N ASN A 137 -2.28 8.56 -25.06
CA ASN A 137 -2.50 10.00 -25.15
C ASN A 137 -2.27 10.74 -23.82
N PHE A 138 -2.76 10.18 -22.71
CA PHE A 138 -2.48 10.68 -21.36
C PHE A 138 -1.34 9.88 -20.74
N VAL A 139 -0.31 10.59 -20.27
CA VAL A 139 0.86 9.97 -19.65
C VAL A 139 1.22 10.70 -18.38
N GLN A 140 1.73 9.94 -17.41
CA GLN A 140 2.27 10.47 -16.18
C GLN A 140 3.71 10.02 -16.00
N SER A 141 4.50 10.88 -15.37
CA SER A 141 5.83 10.57 -14.86
C SER A 141 5.91 10.96 -13.39
N TYR A 142 6.87 10.41 -12.67
CA TYR A 142 7.11 10.74 -11.28
C TYR A 142 8.58 10.98 -11.00
N THR A 143 8.85 11.73 -9.93
CA THR A 143 10.18 11.87 -9.34
C THR A 143 10.18 11.29 -7.94
N VAL A 144 11.21 10.51 -7.62
CA VAL A 144 11.46 9.99 -6.27
C VAL A 144 12.52 10.86 -5.60
N THR A 145 12.18 11.47 -4.47
CA THR A 145 13.10 12.26 -3.67
C THR A 145 13.24 11.67 -2.28
N LYS A 146 14.47 11.39 -1.87
CA LYS A 146 14.80 11.05 -0.49
C LYS A 146 14.93 12.32 0.35
N VAL A 147 14.28 12.35 1.50
CA VAL A 147 14.39 13.39 2.53
C VAL A 147 14.94 12.74 3.78
N ASP A 148 16.10 13.18 4.22
CA ASP A 148 16.74 12.69 5.43
C ASP A 148 16.53 13.73 6.54
N HIS A 149 15.82 13.35 7.60
CA HIS A 149 15.41 14.26 8.67
C HIS A 149 16.49 14.41 9.76
N ARG A 150 17.63 13.73 9.62
CA ARG A 150 18.74 13.86 10.55
C ARG A 150 19.43 15.23 10.39
N PRO A 151 19.93 15.83 11.48
CA PRO A 151 20.59 17.13 11.41
C PRO A 151 21.77 17.16 10.42
N GLY A 152 21.77 18.15 9.53
CA GLY A 152 22.86 18.35 8.55
C GLY A 152 22.76 17.49 7.29
N HIS A 153 21.70 16.69 7.14
CA HIS A 153 21.43 15.93 5.92
C HIS A 153 20.48 16.69 4.97
N ASN A 154 20.47 16.30 3.68
CA ASN A 154 19.81 17.02 2.61
C ASN A 154 18.81 16.16 1.83
N ARG A 155 17.87 16.84 1.14
CA ARG A 155 17.01 16.24 0.12
C ARG A 155 17.84 15.80 -1.09
N THR A 156 17.63 14.58 -1.55
CA THR A 156 18.34 13.99 -2.70
C THR A 156 17.35 13.42 -3.70
N VAL A 157 17.39 13.90 -4.94
CA VAL A 157 16.61 13.28 -6.04
C VAL A 157 17.26 11.96 -6.41
N LEU A 158 16.53 10.86 -6.23
CA LEU A 158 17.01 9.52 -6.57
C LEU A 158 16.85 9.24 -8.07
N GLY A 159 15.80 9.78 -8.68
CA GLY A 159 15.55 9.72 -10.11
C GLY A 159 14.08 9.89 -10.45
N SER A 160 13.73 9.56 -11.70
CA SER A 160 12.37 9.69 -12.22
C SER A 160 11.94 8.43 -12.97
N GLY A 161 10.63 8.19 -13.01
CA GLY A 161 10.03 7.09 -13.75
C GLY A 161 8.77 7.49 -14.48
N VAL A 162 8.17 6.51 -15.17
CA VAL A 162 6.94 6.66 -15.94
C VAL A 162 5.85 5.79 -15.34
N VAL A 163 4.61 6.25 -15.41
CA VAL A 163 3.44 5.45 -15.02
C VAL A 163 2.95 4.70 -16.26
N PRO A 164 2.84 3.37 -16.22
CA PRO A 164 2.28 2.62 -17.33
C PRO A 164 0.80 2.98 -17.53
N PRO A 165 0.18 2.70 -18.69
CA PRO A 165 -1.25 2.90 -18.82
C PRO A 165 -2.02 2.03 -17.83
N ASN A 166 -3.21 2.45 -17.44
CA ASN A 166 -4.13 1.63 -16.64
C ASN A 166 -4.64 0.43 -17.44
N ASN A 167 -5.08 -0.62 -16.76
CA ASN A 167 -5.69 -1.76 -17.41
C ASN A 167 -7.10 -1.40 -17.91
N GLN A 168 -7.23 -1.30 -19.23
CA GLN A 168 -8.45 -0.94 -19.98
C GLN A 168 -8.93 -2.06 -20.90
N GLY A 169 -8.40 -3.28 -20.75
CA GLY A 169 -8.71 -4.39 -21.65
C GLY A 169 -8.21 -4.11 -23.08
N PHE A 170 -9.12 -3.80 -24.00
CA PHE A 170 -8.85 -3.73 -25.45
C PHE A 170 -7.65 -2.87 -25.85
N VAL A 171 -7.48 -1.71 -25.21
CA VAL A 171 -6.43 -0.75 -25.55
C VAL A 171 -5.13 -1.00 -24.79
N THR A 172 -5.15 -1.88 -23.78
CA THR A 172 -3.98 -2.32 -23.02
C THR A 172 -3.89 -3.84 -22.90
N PRO A 173 -3.92 -4.58 -24.02
CA PRO A 173 -4.17 -6.01 -24.01
C PRO A 173 -3.06 -6.81 -23.31
N PHE A 174 -1.85 -6.25 -23.16
CA PHE A 174 -0.72 -6.96 -22.55
C PHE A 174 -0.88 -7.19 -21.03
N TYR A 175 -1.82 -6.52 -20.36
CA TYR A 175 -2.20 -6.88 -18.99
C TYR A 175 -3.07 -8.14 -18.92
N ASN A 176 -3.67 -8.56 -20.03
CA ASN A 176 -4.67 -9.63 -20.06
C ASN A 176 -4.09 -10.94 -20.60
N ARG A 177 -4.66 -12.07 -20.17
CA ARG A 177 -4.21 -13.41 -20.59
C ARG A 177 -4.23 -13.53 -22.12
N ASN A 178 -3.19 -14.16 -22.67
CA ASN A 178 -2.98 -14.29 -24.13
C ASN A 178 -2.86 -12.95 -24.89
N ASN A 179 -2.58 -11.84 -24.17
CA ASN A 179 -2.54 -10.50 -24.74
C ASN A 179 -3.84 -10.13 -25.47
N ASN A 180 -4.97 -10.44 -24.85
CA ASN A 180 -6.30 -10.12 -25.39
C ASN A 180 -7.12 -9.44 -24.30
N GLY A 181 -7.53 -8.19 -24.55
CA GLY A 181 -8.26 -7.34 -23.62
C GLY A 181 -9.61 -7.88 -23.13
N GLU A 182 -10.18 -8.88 -23.82
CA GLU A 182 -11.42 -9.57 -23.42
C GLU A 182 -11.18 -10.62 -22.33
N ASN A 183 -9.94 -11.09 -22.18
CA ASN A 183 -9.62 -12.09 -21.17
C ASN A 183 -9.37 -11.42 -19.81
N PRO A 184 -9.48 -12.17 -18.70
CA PRO A 184 -9.07 -11.68 -17.39
C PRO A 184 -7.62 -11.17 -17.38
N ALA A 185 -7.31 -10.30 -16.41
CA ALA A 185 -5.95 -9.88 -16.14
C ALA A 185 -5.02 -11.10 -15.91
N LYS A 186 -3.75 -10.93 -16.23
CA LYS A 186 -2.69 -11.87 -15.90
C LYS A 186 -2.53 -11.92 -14.38
N GLU A 187 -2.26 -13.12 -13.86
CA GLU A 187 -1.91 -13.28 -12.45
C GLU A 187 -0.53 -12.68 -12.17
N GLY A 188 -0.29 -12.33 -10.91
CA GLY A 188 1.04 -11.91 -10.45
C GLY A 188 2.08 -12.99 -10.71
N VAL A 189 3.32 -12.57 -10.94
CA VAL A 189 4.44 -13.46 -11.29
C VAL A 189 5.58 -13.32 -10.29
N ALA A 190 6.31 -14.42 -10.09
CA ALA A 190 7.43 -14.46 -9.14
C ALA A 190 8.77 -13.97 -9.70
N THR A 191 8.87 -13.73 -11.01
CA THR A 191 10.14 -13.39 -11.67
C THR A 191 9.95 -12.31 -12.74
N GLU A 192 10.95 -11.44 -12.89
CA GLU A 192 10.89 -10.27 -13.77
C GLU A 192 10.72 -10.63 -15.26
N ASP A 193 11.26 -11.78 -15.68
CA ASP A 193 11.15 -12.28 -17.06
C ASP A 193 9.72 -12.63 -17.47
N LYS A 194 8.85 -12.89 -16.49
CA LYS A 194 7.43 -13.23 -16.70
C LYS A 194 6.49 -12.04 -16.60
N LEU A 195 7.00 -10.85 -16.21
CA LEU A 195 6.18 -9.66 -16.08
C LEU A 195 5.54 -9.31 -17.43
N ASP A 196 4.35 -8.71 -17.36
CA ASP A 196 3.76 -8.11 -18.53
C ASP A 196 4.62 -6.95 -19.05
N ARG A 197 4.40 -6.61 -20.31
CA ARG A 197 5.21 -5.60 -21.02
C ARG A 197 5.18 -4.25 -20.32
N TYR A 198 4.00 -3.75 -19.94
CA TYR A 198 3.87 -2.40 -19.42
C TYR A 198 4.52 -2.28 -18.05
N THR A 199 4.34 -3.29 -17.20
CA THR A 199 5.01 -3.38 -15.91
C THR A 199 6.52 -3.38 -16.08
N LYS A 200 7.06 -4.24 -16.95
CA LYS A 200 8.50 -4.33 -17.19
C LYS A 200 9.09 -3.02 -17.71
N GLU A 201 8.38 -2.32 -18.60
CA GLU A 201 8.80 -1.03 -19.15
C GLU A 201 8.73 0.12 -18.12
N ALA A 202 7.90 -0.02 -17.09
CA ALA A 202 7.69 0.98 -16.05
C ALA A 202 8.58 0.81 -14.81
N ILE A 203 9.15 -0.37 -14.56
CA ILE A 203 10.18 -0.54 -13.52
C ILE A 203 11.41 0.28 -13.87
N LYS A 204 11.92 1.07 -12.90
CA LYS A 204 13.08 1.94 -13.08
C LYS A 204 14.13 1.75 -12.01
N HIS A 205 15.33 1.38 -12.46
CA HIS A 205 16.54 1.54 -11.67
C HIS A 205 16.86 3.03 -11.55
N LEU A 206 16.97 3.49 -10.31
CA LEU A 206 17.30 4.86 -9.95
C LEU A 206 18.76 4.93 -9.49
N ASN A 207 19.23 6.13 -9.15
CA ASN A 207 20.58 6.31 -8.62
C ASN A 207 20.78 5.52 -7.32
N ASN A 208 22.03 5.17 -7.03
CA ASN A 208 22.44 4.52 -5.76
C ASN A 208 21.79 3.15 -5.49
N GLY A 209 21.40 2.41 -6.53
CA GLY A 209 20.92 1.03 -6.39
C GLY A 209 19.44 0.90 -6.02
N TYR A 210 18.70 2.00 -6.02
CA TYR A 210 17.25 2.00 -5.83
C TYR A 210 16.52 1.46 -7.05
N VAL A 211 15.36 0.84 -6.84
CA VAL A 211 14.42 0.46 -7.90
C VAL A 211 13.05 1.00 -7.56
N SER A 212 12.34 1.56 -8.52
CA SER A 212 11.00 2.12 -8.30
C SER A 212 10.00 1.64 -9.34
N PHE A 213 8.74 1.65 -8.93
CA PHE A 213 7.59 1.42 -9.78
C PHE A 213 6.42 2.30 -9.30
N ALA A 214 5.61 2.83 -10.22
CA ALA A 214 4.33 3.42 -9.88
C ALA A 214 3.28 3.13 -10.96
N GLY A 215 2.12 2.61 -10.58
CA GLY A 215 1.04 2.32 -11.52
C GLY A 215 -0.08 1.48 -10.91
N GLN A 216 -1.14 1.27 -11.70
CA GLN A 216 -2.30 0.49 -11.30
C GLN A 216 -1.95 -1.00 -11.08
N ARG A 217 -2.48 -1.59 -10.01
CA ARG A 217 -2.37 -3.01 -9.66
C ARG A 217 -3.70 -3.53 -9.14
N ASP A 218 -3.93 -4.83 -9.33
CA ASP A 218 -5.00 -5.53 -8.62
C ASP A 218 -4.82 -5.32 -7.13
N ASP A 219 -5.92 -5.13 -6.41
CA ASP A 219 -5.89 -4.99 -4.97
C ASP A 219 -5.40 -6.30 -4.35
N GLY A 220 -4.22 -6.25 -3.73
CA GLY A 220 -3.59 -7.43 -3.11
C GLY A 220 -4.25 -7.81 -1.78
N PHE A 221 -5.15 -6.98 -1.28
CA PHE A 221 -5.84 -7.20 -0.02
C PHE A 221 -7.18 -7.92 -0.23
N TYR A 222 -7.51 -8.85 0.68
CA TYR A 222 -8.72 -9.67 0.61
C TYR A 222 -9.41 -9.73 1.98
N ALA A 223 -10.65 -9.25 2.04
CA ALA A 223 -11.50 -9.36 3.21
C ALA A 223 -13.00 -9.36 2.87
N ASP A 224 -13.76 -10.01 3.76
CA ASP A 224 -15.20 -9.88 3.82
C ASP A 224 -15.59 -8.59 4.55
N ILE A 225 -15.21 -7.47 3.94
CA ILE A 225 -15.51 -6.11 4.41
C ILE A 225 -16.99 -5.96 4.67
N ARG A 226 -17.82 -6.49 3.76
CA ARG A 226 -19.26 -6.48 3.96
C ARG A 226 -19.65 -7.20 5.24
N ALA A 227 -19.19 -8.43 5.46
CA ALA A 227 -19.54 -9.13 6.69
C ALA A 227 -19.03 -8.42 7.94
N ILE A 228 -17.82 -7.87 7.92
CA ILE A 228 -17.23 -7.19 9.08
C ILE A 228 -18.02 -5.92 9.41
N PHE A 229 -18.28 -5.07 8.43
CA PHE A 229 -18.85 -3.73 8.66
C PHE A 229 -20.38 -3.67 8.54
N ASP A 230 -21.04 -4.65 7.91
CA ASP A 230 -22.50 -4.85 8.00
C ASP A 230 -22.85 -5.62 9.28
N LEU A 231 -22.45 -5.12 10.46
CA LEU A 231 -22.78 -5.70 11.78
C LEU A 231 -22.21 -7.12 12.02
N LEU A 232 -20.94 -7.35 11.67
CA LEU A 232 -20.23 -8.61 11.98
C LEU A 232 -20.96 -9.88 11.51
N GLN A 233 -21.60 -9.85 10.34
CA GLN A 233 -22.30 -10.98 9.72
C GLN A 233 -21.32 -11.99 9.09
N LEU A 234 -20.34 -12.43 9.88
CA LEU A 234 -19.23 -13.30 9.44
C LEU A 234 -19.74 -14.63 8.87
N LYS A 235 -19.11 -15.09 7.77
CA LYS A 235 -19.47 -16.32 7.05
C LYS A 235 -18.26 -17.21 6.83
N ASN A 236 -18.49 -18.49 6.57
CA ASN A 236 -17.46 -19.44 6.18
C ASN A 236 -17.93 -20.27 4.94
N PRO A 237 -17.29 -20.11 3.77
CA PRO A 237 -16.23 -19.14 3.48
C PRO A 237 -16.77 -17.70 3.50
N GLY A 238 -15.89 -16.75 3.82
CA GLY A 238 -16.17 -15.33 3.61
C GLY A 238 -16.15 -14.96 2.12
N LYS A 239 -16.65 -13.78 1.77
CA LYS A 239 -16.59 -13.22 0.42
C LYS A 239 -15.50 -12.15 0.36
N ASP A 240 -14.56 -12.27 -0.57
CA ASP A 240 -13.65 -11.17 -0.88
C ASP A 240 -14.44 -10.02 -1.55
N ASN A 241 -14.47 -8.86 -0.88
CA ASN A 241 -15.14 -7.67 -1.38
C ASN A 241 -14.20 -6.69 -2.10
N GLN A 242 -12.88 -6.84 -1.97
CA GLN A 242 -11.89 -6.07 -2.74
C GLN A 242 -11.57 -6.73 -4.08
N GLY A 243 -11.70 -8.04 -4.15
CA GLY A 243 -11.39 -8.81 -5.36
C GLY A 243 -12.10 -8.27 -6.61
N GLY A 244 -11.29 -8.02 -7.65
CA GLY A 244 -11.75 -7.49 -8.94
C GLY A 244 -11.60 -5.98 -9.11
N PHE A 245 -11.26 -5.25 -8.04
CA PHE A 245 -10.90 -3.84 -8.13
C PHE A 245 -9.39 -3.65 -8.20
N ASN A 246 -8.96 -2.55 -8.82
CA ASN A 246 -7.57 -2.12 -8.77
C ASN A 246 -7.36 -0.99 -7.76
N ILE A 247 -6.09 -0.72 -7.49
CA ILE A 247 -5.57 0.42 -6.75
C ILE A 247 -4.36 0.99 -7.50
N HIS A 248 -3.96 2.21 -7.17
CA HIS A 248 -2.67 2.74 -7.59
C HIS A 248 -1.58 2.42 -6.56
N VAL A 249 -0.48 1.81 -6.99
CA VAL A 249 0.64 1.45 -6.11
C VAL A 249 1.90 2.21 -6.47
N MET A 250 2.62 2.70 -5.46
CA MET A 250 3.99 3.17 -5.55
C MET A 250 4.90 2.19 -4.80
N GLY A 251 5.89 1.62 -5.46
CA GLY A 251 6.87 0.72 -4.88
C GLY A 251 8.29 1.28 -4.95
N LEU A 252 9.10 1.00 -3.92
CA LEU A 252 10.50 1.38 -3.85
C LEU A 252 11.32 0.26 -3.19
N GLU A 253 12.37 -0.18 -3.87
CA GLU A 253 13.43 -1.00 -3.29
C GLU A 253 14.54 -0.11 -2.77
N ILE A 254 14.85 -0.25 -1.48
CA ILE A 254 15.84 0.54 -0.76
C ILE A 254 16.99 -0.38 -0.37
N PRO A 255 18.23 -0.13 -0.82
CA PRO A 255 19.39 -0.91 -0.38
C PRO A 255 19.54 -0.88 1.14
N ILE A 256 19.50 -2.04 1.80
CA ILE A 256 19.50 -2.09 3.29
C ILE A 256 20.80 -1.56 3.90
N ALA A 257 21.89 -1.55 3.12
CA ALA A 257 23.15 -0.95 3.52
C ALA A 257 23.01 0.55 3.86
N GLU A 258 22.05 1.25 3.25
CA GLU A 258 21.75 2.64 3.58
C GLU A 258 21.00 2.77 4.91
N LEU A 259 20.25 1.73 5.29
CA LEU A 259 19.40 1.75 6.47
C LEU A 259 20.14 1.31 7.74
N GLY A 260 21.36 0.79 7.64
CA GLY A 260 22.13 0.27 8.79
C GLY A 260 22.41 -1.24 8.72
N GLY A 261 22.03 -1.89 7.61
CA GLY A 261 22.30 -3.30 7.34
C GLY A 261 21.31 -4.28 7.97
N ASP A 262 21.63 -5.58 7.89
CA ASP A 262 20.73 -6.70 8.19
C ASP A 262 20.10 -6.70 9.59
N HIS A 263 20.77 -6.11 10.58
CA HIS A 263 20.32 -6.13 11.97
C HIS A 263 19.52 -4.88 12.35
N GLN A 264 19.32 -3.94 11.41
CA GLN A 264 18.55 -2.74 11.68
C GLN A 264 17.04 -3.05 11.68
N VAL A 265 16.39 -2.79 12.81
CA VAL A 265 14.93 -2.72 12.88
C VAL A 265 14.45 -1.43 12.24
N VAL A 266 13.43 -1.51 11.39
CA VAL A 266 12.81 -0.37 10.71
C VAL A 266 11.34 -0.26 11.08
N GLY A 267 10.86 0.96 11.31
CA GLY A 267 9.43 1.27 11.33
C GLY A 267 9.03 1.85 9.98
N VAL A 268 7.89 1.45 9.43
CA VAL A 268 7.39 1.95 8.15
C VAL A 268 5.95 2.43 8.29
N TYR A 269 5.68 3.61 7.78
CA TYR A 269 4.33 4.12 7.57
C TYR A 269 4.32 4.99 6.31
N ALA A 270 3.15 5.36 5.84
CA ALA A 270 2.99 6.20 4.67
C ALA A 270 2.01 7.33 4.94
N SER A 271 2.15 8.42 4.20
CA SER A 271 1.23 9.55 4.26
C SER A 271 0.95 10.13 2.88
N THR A 272 -0.18 10.82 2.80
CA THR A 272 -0.49 11.68 1.65
C THR A 272 -0.81 13.07 2.17
N SER A 273 -0.28 14.08 1.49
CA SER A 273 -0.45 15.48 1.86
C SER A 273 -0.99 16.31 0.69
N ARG A 274 -1.77 17.34 1.03
CA ARG A 274 -2.28 18.37 0.10
C ARG A 274 -1.68 19.72 0.48
N ARG A 275 -1.65 20.66 -0.46
CA ARG A 275 -1.36 22.06 -0.13
C ARG A 275 -2.54 22.68 0.62
N GLU A 276 -2.26 23.54 1.58
CA GLU A 276 -3.23 24.17 2.48
C GLU A 276 -4.40 24.87 1.74
N PHE A 277 -4.11 25.53 0.62
CA PHE A 277 -5.12 26.27 -0.16
C PHE A 277 -5.23 25.75 -1.59
N ARG A 278 -6.47 25.60 -2.06
CA ARG A 278 -6.79 25.42 -3.48
C ARG A 278 -7.59 26.61 -4.00
N ILE A 279 -7.01 27.33 -4.95
CA ILE A 279 -7.61 28.50 -5.59
C ILE A 279 -8.16 28.08 -6.95
N PHE A 280 -9.46 28.26 -7.17
CA PHE A 280 -10.11 28.01 -8.45
C PHE A 280 -10.07 29.28 -9.32
N SER A 281 -9.74 29.14 -10.60
CA SER A 281 -9.74 30.25 -11.55
C SER A 281 -10.07 29.78 -12.96
N ASP A 282 -10.50 30.69 -13.83
CA ASP A 282 -10.81 30.40 -15.24
C ASP A 282 -9.60 29.88 -16.03
N ASN A 283 -8.38 30.22 -15.59
CA ASN A 283 -7.14 29.79 -16.21
C ASN A 283 -6.57 28.49 -15.60
N GLY A 284 -7.31 27.86 -14.70
CA GLY A 284 -6.93 26.64 -14.00
C GLY A 284 -6.80 26.81 -12.49
N ASN A 285 -6.77 25.68 -11.79
CA ASN A 285 -6.68 25.66 -10.33
C ASN A 285 -5.23 25.77 -9.87
N GLN A 286 -4.98 26.48 -8.77
CA GLN A 286 -3.68 26.58 -8.11
C GLN A 286 -3.73 25.96 -6.71
N ASN A 287 -2.65 25.32 -6.31
CA ASN A 287 -2.48 24.73 -4.97
C ASN A 287 -1.29 25.42 -4.29
N VAL A 288 -1.51 26.09 -3.16
CA VAL A 288 -0.51 26.96 -2.48
C VAL A 288 -0.53 26.77 -0.96
N GLY A 289 0.49 27.26 -0.27
CA GLY A 289 0.67 27.10 1.18
C GLY A 289 1.53 25.89 1.54
N GLU A 290 1.62 25.54 2.83
CA GLU A 290 2.39 24.39 3.30
C GLU A 290 1.71 23.06 2.93
N TRP A 291 2.47 21.96 3.00
CA TRP A 291 1.91 20.62 2.90
C TRP A 291 1.22 20.24 4.21
N VAL A 292 -0.01 19.75 4.10
CA VAL A 292 -0.83 19.28 5.21
C VAL A 292 -1.18 17.82 4.96
N GLN A 293 -0.82 16.96 5.91
CA GLN A 293 -1.20 15.55 5.87
C GLN A 293 -2.72 15.42 5.91
N VAL A 294 -3.28 14.69 4.95
CA VAL A 294 -4.72 14.42 4.85
C VAL A 294 -5.06 12.96 5.11
N ALA A 295 -4.11 12.06 4.89
CA ALA A 295 -4.22 10.64 5.16
C ALA A 295 -2.87 10.04 5.56
N ARG A 296 -2.94 8.90 6.24
CA ARG A 296 -1.79 8.04 6.50
C ARG A 296 -2.22 6.59 6.64
N GLN A 297 -1.27 5.70 6.40
CA GLN A 297 -1.41 4.27 6.65
C GLN A 297 -0.18 3.75 7.39
N GLY A 298 -0.40 2.83 8.33
CA GLY A 298 0.63 2.25 9.17
C GLY A 298 0.23 0.84 9.56
N ASN A 299 -0.23 0.66 10.80
CA ASN A 299 -0.85 -0.59 11.22
C ASN A 299 -2.21 -0.75 10.54
N PRO A 300 -2.37 -1.73 9.65
CA PRO A 300 -3.63 -1.91 8.94
C PRO A 300 -4.79 -2.20 9.91
N LEU A 301 -6.02 -1.78 9.55
CA LEU A 301 -7.27 -1.86 10.31
C LEU A 301 -7.28 -1.05 11.60
N PHE A 302 -6.18 -0.43 12.02
CA PHE A 302 -6.17 0.27 13.29
C PHE A 302 -7.17 1.45 13.28
N ASN A 303 -7.02 2.34 12.29
CA ASN A 303 -7.94 3.47 12.15
C ASN A 303 -9.36 2.98 11.88
N GLU A 304 -9.49 1.96 11.03
CA GLU A 304 -10.77 1.47 10.59
C GLU A 304 -11.58 0.78 11.69
N GLY A 305 -11.00 -0.25 12.30
CA GLY A 305 -11.70 -1.15 13.21
C GLY A 305 -11.71 -0.69 14.66
N LEU A 306 -10.74 0.13 15.08
CA LEU A 306 -10.57 0.50 16.49
C LEU A 306 -10.84 1.97 16.78
N VAL A 307 -10.40 2.89 15.92
CA VAL A 307 -10.59 4.33 16.15
C VAL A 307 -12.05 4.71 15.91
N ALA A 308 -12.67 5.33 16.91
CA ALA A 308 -14.05 5.79 16.79
C ALA A 308 -14.17 6.91 15.75
N ILE A 309 -15.36 7.03 15.14
CA ILE A 309 -15.63 7.99 14.07
C ILE A 309 -15.24 9.44 14.42
N ALA A 310 -15.39 9.83 15.69
CA ALA A 310 -15.03 11.17 16.18
C ALA A 310 -13.54 11.50 16.03
N ASP A 311 -12.67 10.49 16.01
CA ASP A 311 -11.21 10.63 15.99
C ASP A 311 -10.57 10.08 14.70
N LYS A 312 -11.31 9.45 13.78
CA LYS A 312 -10.76 8.85 12.54
C LYS A 312 -10.01 9.84 11.66
N ASP A 313 -10.60 11.01 11.41
CA ASP A 313 -9.96 12.06 10.62
C ASP A 313 -8.73 12.63 11.35
N ARG A 314 -8.78 12.69 12.68
CA ARG A 314 -7.65 13.13 13.49
C ARG A 314 -6.50 12.13 13.39
N TYR A 315 -6.78 10.83 13.47
CA TYR A 315 -5.80 9.77 13.26
C TYR A 315 -5.11 9.96 11.92
N SER A 316 -5.87 10.09 10.83
CA SER A 316 -5.34 10.29 9.47
C SER A 316 -4.47 11.55 9.30
N ARG A 317 -4.61 12.54 10.18
CA ARG A 317 -3.94 13.86 10.08
C ARG A 317 -2.81 14.08 11.08
N THR A 318 -2.58 13.16 11.99
CA THR A 318 -1.48 13.24 12.97
C THR A 318 -0.34 12.27 12.62
N SER A 319 0.84 12.57 13.15
CA SER A 319 2.02 11.70 13.09
C SER A 319 1.88 10.49 14.03
N PRO A 320 2.48 9.33 13.71
CA PRO A 320 2.58 8.20 14.65
C PRO A 320 3.17 8.56 16.01
N SER A 321 3.98 9.61 16.12
CA SER A 321 4.52 10.10 17.40
C SER A 321 3.44 10.52 18.42
N GLU A 322 2.24 10.84 17.96
CA GLU A 322 1.11 11.24 18.82
C GLU A 322 0.21 10.06 19.21
N ASP A 323 0.43 8.90 18.60
CA ASP A 323 -0.53 7.81 18.59
C ASP A 323 -0.79 7.22 19.99
N GLY A 324 0.28 7.03 20.77
CA GLY A 324 0.19 6.55 22.15
C GLY A 324 -0.59 7.48 23.08
N THR A 325 -0.55 8.79 22.82
CA THR A 325 -1.27 9.79 23.63
C THR A 325 -2.73 9.91 23.20
N LEU A 326 -3.00 9.91 21.88
CA LEU A 326 -4.31 10.24 21.34
C LEU A 326 -5.23 9.02 21.18
N PHE A 327 -4.68 7.89 20.75
CA PHE A 327 -5.47 6.76 20.25
C PHE A 327 -5.31 5.48 21.07
N ARG A 328 -4.34 5.41 21.99
CA ARG A 328 -4.12 4.23 22.86
C ARG A 328 -5.37 3.76 23.59
N LYS A 329 -6.24 4.70 23.97
CA LYS A 329 -7.56 4.42 24.55
C LYS A 329 -8.42 3.45 23.72
N TYR A 330 -8.34 3.52 22.39
CA TYR A 330 -9.08 2.67 21.46
C TYR A 330 -8.49 1.26 21.38
N ALA A 331 -7.17 1.13 21.52
CA ALA A 331 -6.51 -0.16 21.61
C ALA A 331 -6.77 -0.86 22.95
N GLU A 332 -6.73 -0.10 24.06
CA GLU A 332 -6.95 -0.66 25.40
C GLU A 332 -8.40 -1.04 25.65
N ASN A 333 -9.35 -0.28 25.11
CA ASN A 333 -10.79 -0.50 25.28
C ASN A 333 -11.51 -0.51 23.93
N PRO A 334 -11.26 -1.53 23.08
CA PRO A 334 -11.78 -1.57 21.73
C PRO A 334 -13.28 -1.88 21.72
N GLU A 335 -14.08 -0.94 21.21
CA GLU A 335 -15.52 -1.14 21.01
C GLU A 335 -15.81 -2.40 20.17
N LEU A 336 -14.98 -2.65 19.15
CA LEU A 336 -15.07 -3.84 18.31
C LEU A 336 -15.06 -5.15 19.12
N ALA A 337 -14.26 -5.25 20.20
CA ALA A 337 -14.25 -6.46 21.04
C ALA A 337 -15.59 -6.62 21.79
N ALA A 338 -16.19 -5.52 22.25
CA ALA A 338 -17.51 -5.56 22.88
C ALA A 338 -18.60 -5.96 21.87
N LEU A 339 -18.54 -5.44 20.64
CA LEU A 339 -19.46 -5.79 19.56
C LEU A 339 -19.34 -7.26 19.16
N ILE A 340 -18.12 -7.80 19.03
CA ILE A 340 -17.88 -9.23 18.79
C ILE A 340 -18.52 -10.09 19.89
N ASN A 341 -18.30 -9.75 21.17
CA ASN A 341 -18.89 -10.49 22.27
C ASN A 341 -20.42 -10.46 22.24
N SER A 342 -21.00 -9.30 21.96
CA SER A 342 -22.46 -9.10 21.93
C SER A 342 -23.11 -9.83 20.75
N ILE A 343 -22.61 -9.57 19.53
CA ILE A 343 -23.23 -10.00 18.27
C ILE A 343 -22.91 -11.47 17.96
N LEU A 344 -21.64 -11.87 18.10
CA LEU A 344 -21.19 -13.22 17.68
C LEU A 344 -21.25 -14.24 18.81
N LEU A 345 -20.96 -13.83 20.04
CA LEU A 345 -20.87 -14.74 21.19
C LEU A 345 -22.12 -14.72 22.08
N GLY A 346 -23.16 -13.98 21.68
CA GLY A 346 -24.44 -13.92 22.38
C GLY A 346 -24.33 -13.29 23.77
N GLY A 347 -23.35 -12.40 23.99
CA GLY A 347 -23.16 -11.61 25.22
C GLY A 347 -22.79 -12.40 26.49
N SER A 348 -22.80 -13.73 26.44
CA SER A 348 -22.65 -14.62 27.60
C SER A 348 -21.25 -15.22 27.75
N LYS A 349 -20.35 -15.02 26.77
CA LYS A 349 -18.96 -15.46 26.83
C LYS A 349 -18.02 -14.32 27.29
N PRO A 350 -17.10 -14.57 28.22
CA PRO A 350 -16.24 -13.55 28.83
C PRO A 350 -15.02 -13.23 27.93
N GLY A 351 -15.25 -12.71 26.73
CA GLY A 351 -14.16 -12.16 25.93
C GLY A 351 -13.62 -10.89 26.59
N ILE A 352 -12.30 -10.68 26.58
CA ILE A 352 -11.67 -9.49 27.15
C ILE A 352 -12.01 -8.27 26.26
N THR A 353 -12.70 -7.28 26.82
CA THR A 353 -13.16 -6.07 26.12
C THR A 353 -12.46 -4.79 26.57
N HIS A 354 -11.68 -4.86 27.65
CA HIS A 354 -10.99 -3.73 28.28
C HIS A 354 -9.59 -4.14 28.69
N ASN A 355 -8.71 -3.17 28.94
CA ASN A 355 -7.30 -3.39 29.28
C ASN A 355 -6.58 -4.33 28.29
N ARG A 356 -6.91 -4.21 27.00
CA ARG A 356 -6.26 -4.94 25.90
C ARG A 356 -4.86 -4.39 25.63
N THR A 357 -3.98 -4.55 26.63
CA THR A 357 -2.57 -4.15 26.58
C THR A 357 -1.79 -4.89 25.50
N ASP A 358 -2.28 -6.05 25.07
CA ASP A 358 -1.78 -6.81 23.93
C ASP A 358 -2.01 -6.08 22.60
N ILE A 359 -3.15 -5.40 22.42
CA ILE A 359 -3.39 -4.54 21.25
C ILE A 359 -2.64 -3.22 21.43
N ALA A 360 -2.65 -2.65 22.63
CA ALA A 360 -1.97 -1.39 22.91
C ALA A 360 -0.44 -1.47 22.89
N ALA A 361 0.14 -2.67 22.74
CA ALA A 361 1.58 -2.87 22.59
C ALA A 361 2.13 -2.39 21.22
N ILE A 362 1.25 -1.98 20.29
CA ILE A 362 1.63 -1.44 18.98
C ILE A 362 2.18 0.00 19.03
N TYR A 363 2.07 0.69 20.16
CA TYR A 363 2.52 2.08 20.34
C TYR A 363 3.91 2.19 20.96
#